data_AF-A0A497KY05-F1
#
_entry.id   AF-A0A497KY05-F1
#
_cell.length_a   1.000
_cell.length_b   1.000
_cell.length_c   1.000
_cell.angle_alpha   90.00
_cell.angle_beta   90.00
_cell.angle_gamma   90.00
#
_symmetry.space_group_name_H-M   'P 1'
#
loop_
_entity.id
_entity.type
_entity.pdbx_description
1 polymer ?
#
loop_
_entity_poly.entity_id
_entity_poly.type
_entity_poly.pdbx_seq_one_letter_code
_entity_poly.pdbx_strand_id
1 'polypeptide(L)'
;FLLGAILPVIDEIVAYMKECDAVLRIEPAGSARRRKETVGDLDILVLSTRPEEVVERFVSMPRVSRVISQGTTRSTVIIGANLQVDLRVIPPESYGSALQYFTGSKAHNIKLRTIAVKKGYKLNEYGLFDRETGERIAGETEESVYKALGLEWIEPELREDRGEIEAAMEGRLPRLVREEEIRGDLHIHTKWSDGTGTIEEMAQKAMSLGLEYIAICDHSKSMGIARGLDEARLRKQMAEIDKLNERLEGFRVLKGIEVDIKADGSLDLPDSVLKDLDFVVASIHSGFKADERQMTERMIRAIHNDYVSTIGHPTGRIILRRRPYALNLDKVFEAAAEQGVMMEINAFPNRLDLNDVNAKAAKEHGIMMSIGTDAHAPNHMEFLNLGVAVARRGWLEPGDVINTLPVDELLRKLER
;
A
#
# COMPACT_ATOMS: atom_id res chain seq x y z
N PHE A 1 -0.85 -6.44 -14.06
CA PHE A 1 0.50 -6.17 -13.54
C PHE A 1 0.45 -5.83 -12.06
N LEU A 2 1.50 -6.11 -11.29
CA LEU A 2 1.60 -5.68 -9.89
C LEU A 2 1.88 -4.17 -9.83
N LEU A 3 1.28 -3.44 -8.89
CA LEU A 3 1.50 -2.00 -8.75
C LEU A 3 2.99 -1.66 -8.61
N GLY A 4 3.71 -2.35 -7.73
CA GLY A 4 5.14 -2.10 -7.51
C GLY A 4 6.02 -2.29 -8.76
N ALA A 5 5.59 -3.09 -9.74
CA ALA A 5 6.28 -3.22 -11.02
C ALA A 5 5.91 -2.12 -12.03
N ILE A 6 4.77 -1.45 -11.83
CA ILE A 6 4.25 -0.42 -12.73
C ILE A 6 4.69 0.98 -12.30
N LEU A 7 4.88 1.26 -11.01
CA LEU A 7 5.28 2.60 -10.56
C LEU A 7 6.59 3.09 -11.21
N PRO A 8 7.69 2.30 -11.27
CA PRO A 8 8.89 2.75 -11.97
C PRO A 8 8.67 3.01 -13.47
N VAL A 9 7.78 2.22 -14.09
CA VAL A 9 7.42 2.41 -15.51
C VAL A 9 6.66 3.73 -15.72
N ILE A 10 5.79 4.10 -14.79
CA ILE A 10 5.11 5.41 -14.79
C ILE A 10 6.14 6.52 -14.67
N ASP A 11 7.09 6.41 -13.74
CA ASP A 11 8.11 7.43 -13.51
C ASP A 11 8.97 7.65 -14.77
N GLU A 12 9.35 6.57 -15.46
CA GLU A 12 10.06 6.64 -16.74
C GLU A 12 9.24 7.33 -17.84
N ILE A 13 7.96 6.98 -18.00
CA ILE A 13 7.07 7.62 -18.98
C ILE A 13 6.95 9.11 -18.67
N VAL A 14 6.72 9.45 -17.39
CA VAL A 14 6.58 10.84 -16.94
C VAL A 14 7.86 11.63 -17.21
N ALA A 15 9.03 11.08 -16.89
CA ALA A 15 10.32 11.71 -17.15
C ALA A 15 10.53 11.95 -18.66
N TYR A 16 10.29 10.94 -19.48
CA TYR A 16 10.44 11.04 -20.94
C TYR A 16 9.49 12.08 -21.56
N MET A 17 8.23 12.13 -21.11
CA MET A 17 7.25 13.08 -21.65
C MET A 17 7.53 14.53 -21.22
N LYS A 18 8.05 14.75 -20.01
CA LYS A 18 8.40 16.09 -19.51
C LYS A 18 9.51 16.80 -20.29
N GLU A 19 10.28 16.09 -21.10
CA GLU A 19 11.27 16.69 -22.01
C GLU A 19 10.66 17.38 -23.24
N CYS A 20 9.34 17.23 -23.46
CA CYS A 20 8.65 17.87 -24.57
C CYS A 20 7.96 19.16 -24.11
N ASP A 21 8.33 20.30 -24.70
CA ASP A 21 7.77 21.63 -24.37
C ASP A 21 6.25 21.74 -24.58
N ALA A 22 5.64 20.81 -25.33
CA ALA A 22 4.20 20.75 -25.50
C ALA A 22 3.48 20.20 -24.26
N VAL A 23 4.18 19.50 -23.37
CA VAL A 23 3.63 18.92 -22.14
C VAL A 23 3.60 19.98 -21.04
N LEU A 24 2.42 20.54 -20.76
CA LEU A 24 2.25 21.50 -19.65
C LEU A 24 2.17 20.78 -18.30
N ARG A 25 1.53 19.62 -18.28
CA ARG A 25 1.39 18.75 -17.11
C ARG A 25 1.16 17.31 -17.57
N ILE A 26 1.61 16.34 -16.79
CA ILE A 26 1.37 14.92 -17.03
C ILE A 26 0.99 14.26 -15.70
N GLU A 27 -0.03 13.41 -15.73
CA GLU A 27 -0.51 12.69 -14.56
C GLU A 27 -0.89 11.25 -14.92
N PRO A 28 -0.45 10.24 -14.15
CA PRO A 28 -1.06 8.92 -14.24
C PRO A 28 -2.50 8.99 -13.69
N ALA A 29 -3.40 8.24 -14.32
CA ALA A 29 -4.80 8.12 -13.91
C ALA A 29 -5.15 6.65 -13.65
N GLY A 30 -6.43 6.31 -13.79
CA GLY A 30 -6.92 4.94 -13.68
C GLY A 30 -6.63 4.29 -12.32
N SER A 31 -6.52 2.97 -12.35
CA SER A 31 -6.27 2.16 -11.15
C SER A 31 -4.89 2.38 -10.52
N ALA A 32 -3.90 2.82 -11.30
CA ALA A 32 -2.57 3.15 -10.81
C ALA A 32 -2.60 4.37 -9.90
N ARG A 33 -3.31 5.44 -10.30
CA ARG A 33 -3.49 6.63 -9.45
C ARG A 33 -4.26 6.34 -8.16
N ARG A 34 -5.23 5.43 -8.22
CA ARG A 34 -5.93 4.93 -7.01
C ARG A 34 -5.11 3.93 -6.19
N ARG A 35 -3.87 3.64 -6.61
CA ARG A 35 -2.94 2.70 -5.97
C ARG A 35 -3.49 1.27 -5.81
N LYS A 36 -4.27 0.79 -6.78
CA LYS A 36 -4.79 -0.58 -6.74
C LYS A 36 -3.64 -1.58 -6.86
N GLU A 37 -3.67 -2.63 -6.03
CA GLU A 37 -2.62 -3.68 -5.95
C GLU A 37 -2.24 -4.31 -7.31
N THR A 38 -3.22 -4.39 -8.22
CA THR A 38 -3.00 -4.78 -9.61
C THR A 38 -3.54 -3.75 -10.57
N VAL A 39 -2.75 -3.44 -11.58
CA VAL A 39 -3.05 -2.52 -12.68
C VAL A 39 -3.24 -3.32 -13.98
N GLY A 40 -4.30 -3.01 -14.73
CA GLY A 40 -4.57 -3.62 -16.03
C GLY A 40 -3.76 -2.94 -17.13
N ASP A 41 -4.39 -1.95 -17.76
CA ASP A 41 -3.78 -0.92 -18.58
C ASP A 41 -3.35 0.28 -17.72
N LEU A 42 -2.52 1.14 -18.31
CA LEU A 42 -2.08 2.40 -17.72
C LEU A 42 -2.69 3.58 -18.46
N ASP A 43 -3.45 4.41 -17.76
CA ASP A 43 -3.97 5.68 -18.29
C ASP A 43 -3.03 6.82 -17.96
N ILE A 44 -2.59 7.57 -18.97
CA ILE A 44 -1.77 8.78 -18.84
C ILE A 44 -2.55 9.98 -19.39
N LEU A 45 -2.73 11.01 -18.57
CA LEU A 45 -3.31 12.27 -18.99
C LEU A 45 -2.21 13.31 -19.17
N VAL A 46 -2.25 14.04 -20.29
CA VAL A 46 -1.34 15.14 -20.56
C VAL A 46 -2.13 16.40 -20.83
N LEU A 47 -1.79 17.48 -20.13
CA LEU A 47 -2.31 18.80 -20.39
C LEU A 47 -1.48 19.48 -21.48
N SER A 48 -2.13 19.94 -22.54
CA SER A 48 -1.43 20.62 -23.64
C SER A 48 -2.37 21.46 -24.50
N THR A 49 -1.82 22.50 -25.13
CA THR A 49 -2.44 23.25 -26.23
C THR A 49 -1.91 22.83 -27.61
N ARG A 50 -0.94 21.90 -27.66
CA ARG A 50 -0.28 21.40 -28.87
C ARG A 50 -0.35 19.86 -28.90
N PRO A 51 -1.57 19.28 -29.07
CA PRO A 51 -1.81 17.87 -28.81
C PRO A 51 -1.10 16.93 -29.78
N GLU A 52 -0.90 17.34 -31.03
CA GLU A 52 -0.18 16.55 -32.03
C GLU A 52 1.28 16.31 -31.64
N GLU A 53 1.97 17.34 -31.14
CA GLU A 53 3.37 17.23 -30.68
C GLU A 53 3.48 16.27 -29.48
N VAL A 54 2.52 16.31 -28.55
CA VAL A 54 2.48 15.40 -27.40
C VAL A 54 2.26 13.96 -27.86
N VAL A 55 1.32 13.74 -28.78
CA VAL A 55 1.07 12.41 -29.32
C VAL A 55 2.30 11.86 -30.04
N GLU A 56 2.94 12.66 -30.88
CA GLU A 56 4.16 12.29 -31.59
C GLU A 56 5.29 11.92 -30.61
N ARG A 57 5.50 12.73 -29.57
CA ARG A 57 6.44 12.41 -28.50
C ARG A 57 6.12 11.06 -27.87
N PHE A 58 4.87 10.83 -27.47
CA PHE A 58 4.47 9.60 -26.78
C PHE A 58 4.67 8.34 -27.63
N VAL A 59 4.24 8.35 -28.90
CA VAL A 59 4.35 7.17 -29.76
C VAL A 59 5.80 6.89 -30.20
N SER A 60 6.67 7.90 -30.16
CA SER A 60 8.10 7.78 -30.46
C SER A 60 8.96 7.39 -29.25
N MET A 61 8.35 7.16 -28.08
CA MET A 61 9.07 6.73 -26.89
C MET A 61 9.85 5.42 -27.14
N PRO A 62 11.16 5.35 -26.85
CA PRO A 62 12.00 4.19 -27.19
C PRO A 62 11.50 2.83 -26.70
N ARG A 63 10.73 2.80 -25.60
CA ARG A 63 10.16 1.57 -25.02
C ARG A 63 8.89 1.08 -25.72
N VAL A 64 8.36 1.83 -26.68
CA VAL A 64 7.18 1.45 -27.47
C VAL A 64 7.53 0.32 -28.42
N SER A 65 6.92 -0.84 -28.19
CA SER A 65 7.06 -2.01 -29.07
C SER A 65 6.03 -2.01 -30.20
N ARG A 66 4.85 -1.43 -29.96
CA ARG A 66 3.77 -1.36 -30.95
C ARG A 66 2.83 -0.20 -30.68
N VAL A 67 2.50 0.56 -31.72
CA VAL A 67 1.40 1.54 -31.69
C VAL A 67 0.11 0.82 -32.09
N ILE A 68 -0.89 0.84 -31.22
CA ILE A 68 -2.22 0.24 -31.48
C ILE A 68 -3.14 1.24 -32.18
N SER A 69 -3.12 2.48 -31.72
CA SER A 69 -3.92 3.57 -32.29
C SER A 69 -3.21 4.90 -32.09
N GLN A 70 -3.30 5.79 -33.08
CA GLN A 70 -2.77 7.14 -33.02
C GLN A 70 -3.80 8.11 -33.57
N GLY A 71 -4.34 8.97 -32.72
CA GLY A 71 -5.22 10.09 -33.08
C GLY A 71 -4.61 11.42 -32.66
N THR A 72 -5.34 12.53 -32.83
CA THR A 72 -4.84 13.86 -32.49
C THR A 72 -4.72 14.10 -30.98
N THR A 73 -5.66 13.56 -30.19
CA THR A 73 -5.72 13.76 -28.73
C THR A 73 -5.75 12.45 -27.94
N ARG A 74 -5.68 11.31 -28.62
CA ARG A 74 -5.66 9.99 -27.99
C ARG A 74 -4.73 9.05 -28.75
N SER A 75 -3.88 8.34 -28.02
CA SER A 75 -3.04 7.29 -28.57
C SER A 75 -2.97 6.11 -27.62
N THR A 76 -2.72 4.92 -28.17
CA THR A 76 -2.58 3.68 -27.41
C THR A 76 -1.34 2.98 -27.91
N VAL A 77 -0.44 2.64 -26.99
CA VAL A 77 0.81 1.92 -27.28
C VAL A 77 0.95 0.70 -26.39
N ILE A 78 1.78 -0.24 -26.84
CA ILE A 78 2.26 -1.36 -26.03
C ILE A 78 3.72 -1.11 -25.71
N ILE A 79 4.09 -1.31 -24.44
CA ILE A 79 5.47 -1.24 -23.96
C ILE A 79 5.86 -2.52 -23.23
N GLY A 80 7.16 -2.86 -23.29
CA GLY A 80 7.74 -3.95 -22.50
C GLY A 80 6.96 -5.27 -22.57
N ALA A 81 6.57 -5.79 -21.40
CA ALA A 81 5.86 -7.08 -21.22
C ALA A 81 4.37 -7.03 -21.61
N ASN A 82 4.05 -6.50 -22.79
CA ASN A 82 2.69 -6.28 -23.29
C ASN A 82 1.81 -5.38 -22.40
N LEU A 83 2.42 -4.41 -21.72
CA LEU A 83 1.66 -3.39 -20.98
C LEU A 83 1.05 -2.41 -21.97
N GLN A 84 -0.28 -2.30 -21.97
CA GLN A 84 -0.99 -1.28 -22.72
C GLN A 84 -0.96 0.05 -21.96
N VAL A 85 -0.60 1.12 -22.66
CA VAL A 85 -0.61 2.49 -22.15
C VAL A 85 -1.48 3.35 -23.05
N ASP A 86 -2.53 3.93 -22.47
CA ASP A 86 -3.47 4.83 -23.11
C ASP A 86 -3.10 6.28 -22.75
N LEU A 87 -2.80 7.10 -23.76
CA LEU A 87 -2.59 8.54 -23.63
C LEU A 87 -3.89 9.29 -23.96
N ARG A 88 -4.18 10.31 -23.15
CA ARG A 88 -5.18 11.35 -23.43
C ARG A 88 -4.53 12.72 -23.34
N VAL A 89 -4.65 13.52 -24.40
CA VAL A 89 -4.31 14.94 -24.34
C VAL A 89 -5.57 15.75 -24.03
N ILE A 90 -5.50 16.56 -22.99
CA ILE A 90 -6.61 17.30 -22.40
C ILE A 90 -6.30 18.80 -22.55
N PRO A 91 -7.31 19.64 -22.87
CA PRO A 91 -7.13 21.09 -22.85
C PRO A 91 -7.11 21.63 -21.40
N PRO A 92 -6.36 22.72 -21.10
CA PRO A 92 -6.18 23.28 -19.76
C PRO A 92 -7.45 23.38 -18.90
N GLU A 93 -8.52 23.86 -19.49
CA GLU A 93 -9.80 24.11 -18.85
C GLU A 93 -10.59 22.85 -18.47
N SER A 94 -10.22 21.68 -18.98
CA SER A 94 -10.85 20.39 -18.69
C SER A 94 -10.06 19.53 -17.70
N TYR A 95 -8.90 20.02 -17.24
CA TYR A 95 -7.93 19.22 -16.47
C TYR A 95 -8.55 18.46 -15.30
N GLY A 96 -9.25 19.17 -14.42
CA GLY A 96 -9.90 18.62 -13.24
C GLY A 96 -10.96 17.58 -13.55
N SER A 97 -11.85 17.87 -14.51
CA SER A 97 -12.89 16.93 -14.91
C SER A 97 -12.33 15.67 -15.56
N ALA A 98 -11.31 15.83 -16.41
CA ALA A 98 -10.63 14.69 -17.03
C ALA A 98 -9.93 13.83 -15.98
N LEU A 99 -9.20 14.45 -15.04
CA LEU A 99 -8.52 13.72 -13.98
C LEU A 99 -9.50 12.96 -13.11
N GLN A 100 -10.62 13.58 -12.69
CA GLN A 100 -11.72 12.91 -11.99
C GLN A 100 -12.23 11.71 -12.81
N TYR A 101 -12.57 11.94 -14.08
CA TYR A 101 -13.18 10.95 -14.96
C TYR A 101 -12.28 9.74 -15.20
N PHE A 102 -11.03 9.96 -15.60
CA PHE A 102 -10.09 8.88 -15.94
C PHE A 102 -9.45 8.25 -14.70
N THR A 103 -9.41 8.94 -13.55
CA THR A 103 -9.04 8.28 -12.28
C THR A 103 -10.09 7.26 -11.88
N GLY A 104 -11.38 7.58 -12.07
CA GLY A 104 -12.46 6.71 -11.64
C GLY A 104 -12.49 6.50 -10.12
N SER A 105 -12.92 5.35 -9.61
CA SER A 105 -13.36 4.17 -10.35
C SER A 105 -14.65 4.38 -11.16
N LYS A 106 -15.03 3.39 -11.98
CA LYS A 106 -16.32 3.41 -12.70
C LYS A 106 -17.51 3.60 -11.75
N ALA A 107 -17.51 2.93 -10.59
CA ALA A 107 -18.58 3.01 -9.61
C ALA A 107 -18.68 4.42 -9.00
N HIS A 108 -17.52 4.96 -8.59
CA HIS A 108 -17.40 6.34 -8.13
C HIS A 108 -17.94 7.36 -9.15
N ASN A 109 -17.55 7.23 -10.42
CA ASN A 109 -18.03 8.09 -11.51
C ASN A 109 -19.54 7.99 -11.75
N ILE A 110 -20.15 6.81 -11.54
CA ILE A 110 -21.60 6.63 -11.68
C ILE A 110 -22.32 7.40 -10.57
N LYS A 111 -21.87 7.29 -9.32
CA LYS A 111 -22.46 8.03 -8.21
C LYS A 111 -22.31 9.55 -8.37
N LEU A 112 -21.12 10.05 -8.73
CA LEU A 112 -20.93 11.49 -8.98
C LEU A 112 -21.83 12.02 -10.09
N ARG A 113 -21.97 11.28 -11.21
CA ARG A 113 -22.89 11.67 -12.29
C ARG A 113 -24.35 11.65 -11.84
N THR A 114 -24.73 10.72 -10.98
CA THR A 114 -26.08 10.67 -10.40
C THR A 114 -26.36 11.90 -9.53
N ILE A 115 -25.39 12.33 -8.73
CA ILE A 115 -25.46 13.57 -7.94
C ILE A 115 -25.56 14.80 -8.86
N ALA A 116 -24.71 14.86 -9.89
CA ALA A 116 -24.74 15.95 -10.87
C ALA A 116 -26.11 16.07 -11.54
N VAL A 117 -26.69 14.95 -12.01
CA VAL A 117 -28.01 14.93 -12.65
C VAL A 117 -29.11 15.44 -11.70
N LYS A 118 -29.08 15.04 -10.43
CA LYS A 118 -30.04 15.53 -9.42
C LYS A 118 -29.94 17.03 -9.17
N LYS A 119 -28.77 17.62 -9.41
CA LYS A 119 -28.52 19.07 -9.30
C LYS A 119 -28.76 19.84 -10.61
N GLY A 120 -29.27 19.19 -11.67
CA GLY A 120 -29.46 19.82 -12.97
C GLY A 120 -28.18 19.94 -13.81
N TYR A 121 -27.11 19.22 -13.45
CA TYR A 121 -25.82 19.27 -14.14
C TYR A 121 -25.53 18.03 -14.98
N LYS A 122 -24.62 18.19 -15.94
CA LYS A 122 -24.01 17.13 -16.75
C LYS A 122 -22.51 17.10 -16.46
N LEU A 123 -22.03 16.00 -15.88
CA LEU A 123 -20.60 15.76 -15.65
C LEU A 123 -20.04 14.81 -16.72
N ASN A 124 -18.96 15.21 -17.38
CA ASN A 124 -18.19 14.40 -18.32
C ASN A 124 -16.69 14.73 -18.21
N GLU A 125 -15.87 14.15 -19.10
CA GLU A 125 -14.41 14.34 -19.11
C GLU A 125 -13.95 15.78 -19.44
N TYR A 126 -14.84 16.63 -19.94
CA TYR A 126 -14.54 18.01 -20.35
C TYR A 126 -14.99 19.07 -19.33
N GLY A 127 -15.82 18.70 -18.36
CA GLY A 127 -16.40 19.66 -17.44
C GLY A 127 -17.64 19.18 -16.70
N LEU A 128 -18.05 19.99 -15.74
CA LEU A 128 -19.40 20.02 -15.18
C LEU A 128 -20.17 21.16 -15.83
N PHE A 129 -21.30 20.85 -16.44
CA PHE A 129 -22.10 21.82 -17.21
C PHE A 129 -23.52 21.91 -16.67
N ASP A 130 -24.10 23.10 -16.72
CA ASP A 130 -25.54 23.27 -16.53
C ASP A 130 -26.31 22.65 -17.71
N ARG A 131 -27.35 21.86 -17.42
CA ARG A 131 -28.10 21.16 -18.47
C ARG A 131 -29.07 22.08 -19.23
N GLU A 132 -29.50 23.18 -18.63
CA GLU A 132 -30.43 24.11 -19.24
C GLU A 132 -29.68 25.15 -20.09
N THR A 133 -28.63 25.75 -19.53
CA THR A 133 -27.89 26.83 -20.22
C THR A 133 -26.73 26.31 -21.06
N GLY A 134 -26.20 25.12 -20.75
CA GLY A 134 -24.99 24.58 -21.37
C GLY A 134 -23.69 25.23 -20.87
N GLU A 135 -23.76 26.15 -19.91
CA GLU A 135 -22.59 26.84 -19.36
C GLU A 135 -21.74 25.89 -18.50
N ARG A 136 -20.41 26.06 -18.56
CA ARG A 136 -19.49 25.29 -17.72
C ARG A 136 -19.46 25.87 -16.31
N ILE A 137 -19.79 25.04 -15.33
CA ILE A 137 -19.82 25.38 -13.91
C ILE A 137 -18.46 25.11 -13.23
N ALA A 138 -17.78 24.03 -13.63
CA ALA A 138 -16.48 23.65 -13.10
C ALA A 138 -15.74 22.74 -14.10
N GLY A 139 -14.44 22.58 -13.91
CA GLY A 139 -13.66 21.54 -14.58
C GLY A 139 -12.16 21.77 -14.66
N GLU A 140 -11.70 22.96 -14.28
CA GLU A 140 -10.28 23.32 -14.27
C GLU A 140 -9.47 22.61 -13.17
N THR A 141 -10.09 22.25 -12.04
CA THR A 141 -9.47 21.48 -10.94
C THR A 141 -10.38 20.34 -10.50
N GLU A 142 -9.84 19.27 -9.93
CA GLU A 142 -10.70 18.19 -9.40
C GLU A 142 -11.56 18.74 -8.27
N GLU A 143 -10.96 19.53 -7.40
CA GLU A 143 -11.56 20.19 -6.25
C GLU A 143 -12.77 21.04 -6.64
N SER A 144 -12.70 21.79 -7.75
CA SER A 144 -13.84 22.59 -8.20
C SER A 144 -15.02 21.73 -8.67
N VAL A 145 -14.77 20.56 -9.26
CA VAL A 145 -15.82 19.59 -9.62
C VAL A 145 -16.51 19.05 -8.37
N TYR A 146 -15.76 18.56 -7.37
CA TYR A 146 -16.36 18.07 -6.13
C TYR A 146 -17.12 19.17 -5.38
N LYS A 147 -16.53 20.36 -5.26
CA LYS A 147 -17.15 21.51 -4.60
C LYS A 147 -18.47 21.93 -5.27
N ALA A 148 -18.51 21.98 -6.60
CA ALA A 148 -19.74 22.31 -7.34
C ALA A 148 -20.85 21.23 -7.13
N LEU A 149 -20.45 19.98 -6.89
CA LEU A 149 -21.36 18.90 -6.51
C LEU A 149 -21.74 18.91 -5.03
N GLY A 150 -21.19 19.82 -4.21
CA GLY A 150 -21.43 19.90 -2.77
C GLY A 150 -20.72 18.79 -1.98
N LEU A 151 -19.52 18.42 -2.41
CA LEU A 151 -18.68 17.40 -1.80
C LEU A 151 -17.33 17.99 -1.40
N GLU A 152 -16.76 17.49 -0.31
CA GLU A 152 -15.31 17.59 -0.08
C GLU A 152 -14.55 16.87 -1.21
N TRP A 153 -13.32 17.31 -1.49
CA TRP A 153 -12.47 16.62 -2.47
C TRP A 153 -12.05 15.25 -1.94
N ILE A 154 -12.24 14.23 -2.77
CA ILE A 154 -12.01 12.83 -2.39
C ILE A 154 -10.66 12.37 -2.96
N GLU A 155 -9.77 11.95 -2.08
CA GLU A 155 -8.47 11.35 -2.43
C GLU A 155 -8.64 10.16 -3.39
N PRO A 156 -7.82 10.02 -4.45
CA PRO A 156 -7.94 8.95 -5.44
C PRO A 156 -8.04 7.54 -4.86
N GLU A 157 -7.30 7.25 -3.80
CA GLU A 157 -7.26 5.95 -3.11
C GLU A 157 -8.62 5.53 -2.54
N LEU A 158 -9.50 6.49 -2.24
CA LEU A 158 -10.83 6.23 -1.66
C LEU A 158 -11.91 5.99 -2.72
N ARG A 159 -11.66 6.31 -3.99
CA ARG A 159 -12.66 6.38 -5.08
C ARG A 159 -13.08 5.00 -5.61
N GLU A 160 -13.61 4.16 -4.73
CA GLU A 160 -14.00 2.77 -5.01
C GLU A 160 -15.49 2.50 -4.71
N ASP A 161 -16.27 3.53 -4.41
CA ASP A 161 -17.69 3.42 -4.02
C ASP A 161 -17.90 2.53 -2.78
N ARG A 162 -17.17 2.81 -1.71
CA ARG A 162 -17.19 2.09 -0.42
C ARG A 162 -17.57 3.00 0.75
N GLY A 163 -18.33 4.06 0.47
CA GLY A 163 -18.83 5.03 1.46
C GLY A 163 -18.15 6.40 1.40
N GLU A 164 -17.19 6.61 0.50
CA GLU A 164 -16.38 7.84 0.42
C GLU A 164 -17.21 9.04 -0.02
N ILE A 165 -18.25 8.82 -0.83
CA ILE A 165 -19.12 9.88 -1.32
C ILE A 165 -20.04 10.35 -0.19
N GLU A 166 -20.63 9.42 0.55
CA GLU A 166 -21.45 9.73 1.72
C GLU A 166 -20.60 10.44 2.79
N ALA A 167 -19.36 9.99 3.03
CA ALA A 167 -18.43 10.68 3.91
C ALA A 167 -18.13 12.12 3.47
N ALA A 168 -17.90 12.33 2.17
CA ALA A 168 -17.63 13.66 1.61
C ALA A 168 -18.85 14.60 1.63
N MET A 169 -20.07 14.06 1.54
CA MET A 169 -21.30 14.84 1.69
C MET A 169 -21.50 15.32 3.13
N GLU A 170 -21.10 14.48 4.09
CA GLU A 170 -21.28 14.72 5.53
C GLU A 170 -20.08 15.43 6.19
N GLY A 171 -19.02 15.72 5.44
CA GLY A 171 -17.81 16.37 5.95
C GLY A 171 -17.02 15.50 6.94
N ARG A 172 -17.01 14.17 6.71
CA ARG A 172 -16.38 13.17 7.58
C ARG A 172 -15.36 12.27 6.86
N LEU A 173 -14.74 12.78 5.80
CA LEU A 173 -13.63 12.05 5.18
C LEU A 173 -12.48 11.89 6.18
N PRO A 174 -11.84 10.71 6.25
CA PRO A 174 -10.71 10.50 7.16
C PRO A 174 -9.48 11.31 6.72
N ARG A 175 -8.67 11.75 7.69
CA ARG A 175 -7.33 12.29 7.40
C ARG A 175 -6.38 11.13 7.14
N LEU A 176 -6.30 10.69 5.90
CA LEU A 176 -5.47 9.54 5.53
C LEU A 176 -4.00 9.70 5.94
N VAL A 177 -3.42 8.59 6.41
CA VAL A 177 -1.98 8.50 6.70
C VAL A 177 -1.15 8.86 5.46
N ARG A 178 -0.01 9.51 5.69
CA ARG A 178 0.91 9.95 4.64
C ARG A 178 2.27 9.26 4.77
N GLU A 179 3.00 9.21 3.66
CA GLU A 179 4.30 8.53 3.60
C GLU A 179 5.31 9.18 4.56
N GLU A 180 5.31 10.51 4.67
CA GLU A 180 6.19 11.26 5.57
C GLU A 180 5.90 11.07 7.07
N GLU A 181 4.74 10.48 7.41
CA GLU A 181 4.37 10.17 8.79
C GLU A 181 4.90 8.80 9.22
N ILE A 182 5.39 7.97 8.29
CA ILE A 182 5.93 6.65 8.61
C ILE A 182 7.37 6.77 9.09
N ARG A 183 7.62 6.34 10.33
CA ARG A 183 8.90 6.47 11.03
C ARG A 183 9.74 5.20 11.03
N GLY A 184 9.17 4.05 10.70
CA GLY A 184 9.94 2.83 10.64
C GLY A 184 9.29 1.68 9.88
N ASP A 185 10.08 0.64 9.67
CA ASP A 185 9.69 -0.60 8.97
C ASP A 185 9.76 -1.78 9.94
N LEU A 186 8.64 -2.45 10.17
CA LEU A 186 8.47 -3.40 11.27
C LEU A 186 8.60 -4.88 10.86
N HIS A 187 9.06 -5.17 9.64
CA HIS A 187 9.28 -6.54 9.20
C HIS A 187 10.38 -6.63 8.13
N ILE A 188 11.61 -6.93 8.58
CA ILE A 188 12.80 -6.97 7.73
C ILE A 188 13.63 -8.24 8.03
N HIS A 189 14.19 -8.85 6.99
CA HIS A 189 15.02 -10.06 7.08
C HIS A 189 16.50 -9.76 6.76
N THR A 190 17.40 -10.56 7.33
CA THR A 190 18.85 -10.36 7.19
C THR A 190 19.55 -11.66 6.82
N LYS A 191 20.89 -11.62 6.71
CA LYS A 191 21.74 -12.81 6.53
C LYS A 191 21.62 -13.84 7.68
N TRP A 192 20.93 -13.50 8.77
CA TRP A 192 20.68 -14.43 9.87
C TRP A 192 19.66 -15.52 9.47
N SER A 193 18.65 -15.23 8.66
CA SER A 193 17.83 -16.24 7.97
C SER A 193 18.15 -16.30 6.47
N ASP A 194 17.37 -15.62 5.66
CA ASP A 194 17.24 -15.73 4.21
C ASP A 194 17.27 -14.37 3.50
N GLY A 195 17.50 -13.29 4.26
CA GLY A 195 17.88 -12.01 3.72
C GLY A 195 19.32 -12.00 3.18
N THR A 196 19.61 -10.97 2.41
CA THR A 196 20.87 -10.76 1.69
C THR A 196 21.73 -9.65 2.27
N GLY A 197 21.19 -8.85 3.20
CA GLY A 197 21.90 -7.77 3.90
C GLY A 197 22.28 -8.16 5.34
N THR A 198 23.39 -7.64 5.86
CA THR A 198 23.68 -7.65 7.30
C THR A 198 22.73 -6.70 8.03
N ILE A 199 22.62 -6.84 9.36
CA ILE A 199 21.83 -5.92 10.19
C ILE A 199 22.29 -4.46 9.97
N GLU A 200 23.60 -4.23 9.89
CA GLU A 200 24.17 -2.91 9.63
C GLU A 200 23.82 -2.37 8.24
N GLU A 201 23.91 -3.21 7.19
CA GLU A 201 23.52 -2.82 5.82
C GLU A 201 22.03 -2.43 5.75
N MET A 202 21.17 -3.16 6.44
CA MET A 202 19.74 -2.84 6.52
C MET A 202 19.48 -1.52 7.28
N ALA A 203 20.14 -1.33 8.44
CA ALA A 203 20.04 -0.09 9.22
C ALA A 203 20.51 1.13 8.43
N GLN A 204 21.65 1.03 7.73
CA GLN A 204 22.17 2.12 6.89
C GLN A 204 21.19 2.51 5.77
N LYS A 205 20.56 1.51 5.13
CA LYS A 205 19.55 1.77 4.10
C LYS A 205 18.32 2.43 4.70
N ALA A 206 17.82 1.95 5.83
CA ALA A 206 16.70 2.56 6.54
C ALA A 206 16.95 4.05 6.87
N MET A 207 18.13 4.36 7.41
CA MET A 207 18.55 5.75 7.69
C MET A 207 18.59 6.59 6.41
N SER A 208 19.04 6.03 5.28
CA SER A 208 19.04 6.75 4.00
C SER A 208 17.63 7.05 3.45
N LEU A 209 16.62 6.30 3.90
CA LEU A 209 15.21 6.53 3.60
C LEU A 209 14.55 7.50 4.60
N GLY A 210 15.30 8.01 5.59
CA GLY A 210 14.80 8.93 6.61
C GLY A 210 13.99 8.25 7.73
N LEU A 211 14.06 6.93 7.86
CA LEU A 211 13.42 6.20 8.95
C LEU A 211 14.19 6.38 10.26
N GLU A 212 13.49 6.27 11.37
CA GLU A 212 14.01 6.35 12.74
C GLU A 212 14.25 4.98 13.36
N TYR A 213 13.57 3.94 12.86
CA TYR A 213 13.76 2.58 13.36
C TYR A 213 13.42 1.50 12.34
N ILE A 214 13.94 0.31 12.58
CA ILE A 214 13.56 -0.92 11.89
C ILE A 214 13.41 -2.08 12.88
N ALA A 215 12.53 -3.04 12.58
CA ALA A 215 12.51 -4.33 13.28
C ALA A 215 13.13 -5.42 12.41
N ILE A 216 14.14 -6.09 12.96
CA ILE A 216 14.75 -7.26 12.34
C ILE A 216 13.96 -8.48 12.78
N CYS A 217 13.24 -9.09 11.84
CA CYS A 217 12.27 -10.15 12.05
C CYS A 217 12.66 -11.40 11.25
N ASP A 218 13.93 -11.83 11.36
CA ASP A 218 14.39 -13.08 10.72
C ASP A 218 13.51 -14.28 11.15
N HIS A 219 13.45 -15.31 10.30
CA HIS A 219 12.54 -16.44 10.52
C HIS A 219 12.96 -17.37 11.66
N SER A 220 11.98 -17.98 12.33
CA SER A 220 12.20 -19.06 13.29
C SER A 220 12.50 -20.43 12.64
N LYS A 221 12.94 -21.38 13.46
CA LYS A 221 13.50 -22.70 13.11
C LYS A 221 12.71 -23.56 12.11
N SER A 222 11.37 -23.54 12.13
CA SER A 222 10.52 -24.45 11.33
C SER A 222 10.66 -24.25 9.83
N MET A 223 11.10 -23.08 9.38
CA MET A 223 11.44 -22.82 7.98
C MET A 223 12.86 -23.33 7.65
N GLY A 224 12.99 -24.65 7.52
CA GLY A 224 14.28 -25.29 7.19
C GLY A 224 14.94 -24.82 5.88
N ILE A 225 14.18 -24.23 4.95
CA ILE A 225 14.68 -23.62 3.71
C ILE A 225 15.35 -22.27 3.98
N ALA A 226 14.90 -21.54 5.00
CA ALA A 226 15.32 -20.18 5.32
C ALA A 226 16.44 -20.09 6.38
N ARG A 227 17.06 -21.21 6.76
CA ARG A 227 18.07 -21.25 7.85
C ARG A 227 17.56 -20.57 9.14
N GLY A 228 16.32 -20.84 9.52
CA GLY A 228 15.66 -20.20 10.65
C GLY A 228 16.44 -20.27 11.98
N LEU A 229 16.20 -19.30 12.85
CA LEU A 229 16.89 -19.14 14.12
C LEU A 229 16.24 -20.02 15.19
N ASP A 230 17.08 -20.77 15.91
CA ASP A 230 16.71 -21.33 17.21
C ASP A 230 16.99 -20.31 18.33
N GLU A 231 16.62 -20.65 19.56
CA GLU A 231 16.82 -19.78 20.74
C GLU A 231 18.27 -19.29 20.88
N ALA A 232 19.25 -20.17 20.66
CA ALA A 232 20.65 -19.84 20.84
C ALA A 232 21.16 -18.88 19.76
N ARG A 233 20.72 -19.04 18.51
CA ARG A 233 21.06 -18.13 17.41
C ARG A 233 20.34 -16.80 17.55
N LEU A 234 19.06 -16.79 17.94
CA LEU A 234 18.31 -15.56 18.21
C LEU A 234 18.98 -14.71 19.28
N ARG A 235 19.42 -15.31 20.39
CA ARG A 235 20.17 -14.57 21.43
C ARG A 235 21.47 -13.96 20.93
N LYS A 236 22.16 -14.60 19.99
CA LYS A 236 23.37 -14.03 19.38
C LYS A 236 23.02 -12.85 18.48
N GLN A 237 21.94 -12.94 17.70
CA GLN A 237 21.45 -11.84 16.89
C GLN A 237 21.04 -10.65 17.77
N MET A 238 20.29 -10.87 18.85
CA MET A 238 19.92 -9.82 19.80
C MET A 238 21.16 -9.11 20.35
N ALA A 239 22.20 -9.86 20.74
CA ALA A 239 23.45 -9.27 21.21
C ALA A 239 24.22 -8.50 20.13
N GLU A 240 24.09 -8.87 18.85
CA GLU A 240 24.63 -8.09 17.72
C GLU A 240 23.84 -6.79 17.54
N ILE A 241 22.51 -6.85 17.64
CA ILE A 241 21.62 -5.68 17.59
C ILE A 241 21.92 -4.72 18.74
N ASP A 242 22.09 -5.21 19.97
CA ASP A 242 22.42 -4.39 21.14
C ASP A 242 23.74 -3.63 20.92
N LYS A 243 24.80 -4.32 20.46
CA LYS A 243 26.09 -3.70 20.13
C LYS A 243 25.99 -2.68 19.00
N LEU A 244 25.15 -2.94 18.01
CA LEU A 244 24.91 -2.00 16.91
C LEU A 244 24.16 -0.76 17.41
N ASN A 245 23.16 -0.93 18.27
CA ASN A 245 22.41 0.18 18.86
C ASN A 245 23.29 1.10 19.73
N GLU A 246 24.30 0.57 20.43
CA GLU A 246 25.25 1.38 21.21
C GLU A 246 26.01 2.43 20.38
N ARG A 247 26.12 2.21 19.06
CA ARG A 247 26.87 3.07 18.13
C ARG A 247 25.98 3.80 17.12
N LEU A 248 24.67 3.61 17.16
CA LEU A 248 23.71 4.32 16.31
C LEU A 248 23.17 5.54 17.06
N GLU A 249 23.21 6.70 16.41
CA GLU A 249 22.64 7.94 16.95
C GLU A 249 21.35 8.28 16.18
N GLY A 250 20.27 8.59 16.91
CA GLY A 250 18.99 8.97 16.30
C GLY A 250 18.28 7.86 15.51
N PHE A 251 18.76 6.62 15.61
CA PHE A 251 18.19 5.46 14.93
C PHE A 251 18.21 4.23 15.84
N ARG A 252 17.18 3.38 15.76
CA ARG A 252 17.06 2.17 16.58
C ARG A 252 16.78 0.93 15.73
N VAL A 253 17.54 -0.13 15.97
CA VAL A 253 17.23 -1.47 15.48
C VAL A 253 16.51 -2.23 16.59
N LEU A 254 15.26 -2.62 16.34
CA LEU A 254 14.44 -3.42 17.25
C LEU A 254 14.77 -4.90 17.10
N LYS A 255 14.86 -5.59 18.24
CA LYS A 255 15.04 -7.04 18.32
C LYS A 255 13.70 -7.70 18.03
N GLY A 256 13.51 -8.16 16.81
CA GLY A 256 12.29 -8.84 16.42
C GLY A 256 12.50 -10.30 16.04
N ILE A 257 11.40 -10.94 15.68
CA ILE A 257 11.38 -12.26 15.04
C ILE A 257 10.11 -12.39 14.22
N GLU A 258 10.19 -13.07 13.08
CA GLU A 258 9.01 -13.70 12.49
C GLU A 258 8.94 -15.16 12.96
N VAL A 259 8.07 -15.41 13.95
CA VAL A 259 7.86 -16.73 14.51
C VAL A 259 6.75 -17.46 13.78
N ASP A 260 7.03 -18.68 13.34
CA ASP A 260 6.04 -19.52 12.68
C ASP A 260 4.97 -20.00 13.66
N ILE A 261 3.71 -19.92 13.24
CA ILE A 261 2.57 -20.49 13.94
C ILE A 261 2.46 -21.94 13.49
N LYS A 262 2.66 -22.91 14.38
CA LYS A 262 2.58 -24.34 14.08
C LYS A 262 1.14 -24.77 13.76
N ALA A 263 0.97 -25.98 13.22
CA ALA A 263 -0.33 -26.51 12.82
C ALA A 263 -1.38 -26.55 13.95
N ASP A 264 -0.93 -26.69 15.20
CA ASP A 264 -1.79 -26.68 16.38
C ASP A 264 -2.05 -25.26 16.93
N GLY A 265 -1.43 -24.23 16.37
CA GLY A 265 -1.51 -22.83 16.80
C GLY A 265 -0.47 -22.42 17.85
N SER A 266 0.40 -23.33 18.30
CA SER A 266 1.54 -22.96 19.15
C SER A 266 2.64 -22.27 18.35
N LEU A 267 3.47 -21.47 19.00
CA LEU A 267 4.58 -20.77 18.34
C LEU A 267 5.82 -21.67 18.21
N ASP A 268 6.65 -21.36 17.22
CA ASP A 268 7.86 -22.13 16.92
C ASP A 268 9.04 -21.87 17.86
N LEU A 269 8.96 -20.81 18.67
CA LEU A 269 9.89 -20.50 19.75
C LEU A 269 9.17 -20.41 21.10
N PRO A 270 9.83 -20.76 22.22
CA PRO A 270 9.22 -20.68 23.54
C PRO A 270 9.15 -19.24 24.06
N ASP A 271 8.18 -19.00 24.93
CA ASP A 271 7.99 -17.73 25.65
C ASP A 271 9.25 -17.27 26.41
N SER A 272 10.10 -18.20 26.84
CA SER A 272 11.36 -17.90 27.52
C SER A 272 12.35 -17.07 26.70
N VAL A 273 12.21 -17.06 25.36
CA VAL A 273 12.97 -16.17 24.47
C VAL A 273 12.12 -15.05 23.88
N LEU A 274 10.83 -15.30 23.61
CA LEU A 274 9.95 -14.27 23.03
C LEU A 274 9.80 -13.04 23.93
N LYS A 275 9.80 -13.24 25.25
CA LYS A 275 9.72 -12.16 26.25
C LYS A 275 10.86 -11.13 26.21
N ASP A 276 11.99 -11.48 25.59
CA ASP A 276 13.17 -10.62 25.55
C ASP A 276 13.22 -9.77 24.25
N LEU A 277 12.25 -9.96 23.35
CA LEU A 277 12.14 -9.27 22.06
C LEU A 277 11.32 -7.98 22.19
N ASP A 278 11.65 -7.02 21.34
CA ASP A 278 10.92 -5.75 21.24
C ASP A 278 9.65 -5.90 20.38
N PHE A 279 9.67 -6.78 19.36
CA PHE A 279 8.57 -6.93 18.41
C PHE A 279 8.45 -8.36 17.86
N VAL A 280 7.29 -9.00 18.00
CA VAL A 280 7.07 -10.38 17.55
C VAL A 280 6.01 -10.42 16.45
N VAL A 281 6.41 -10.84 15.25
CA VAL A 281 5.52 -11.14 14.13
C VAL A 281 5.18 -12.63 14.16
N ALA A 282 3.90 -12.98 14.28
CA ALA A 282 3.47 -14.36 14.20
C ALA A 282 2.79 -14.64 12.84
N SER A 283 3.28 -15.66 12.13
CA SER A 283 2.88 -15.91 10.74
C SER A 283 2.65 -17.39 10.44
N ILE A 284 1.75 -17.69 9.51
CA ILE A 284 1.52 -19.06 9.02
C ILE A 284 2.28 -19.28 7.70
N HIS A 285 3.24 -20.22 7.68
CA HIS A 285 4.01 -20.58 6.47
C HIS A 285 3.68 -21.95 5.88
N SER A 286 2.82 -22.72 6.55
CA SER A 286 2.56 -24.11 6.20
C SER A 286 1.09 -24.51 6.44
N GLY A 287 0.67 -25.65 5.91
CA GLY A 287 -0.67 -26.18 6.18
C GLY A 287 -1.82 -25.41 5.51
N PHE A 288 -1.56 -24.65 4.44
CA PHE A 288 -2.55 -23.80 3.76
C PHE A 288 -3.80 -24.50 3.18
N LYS A 289 -3.86 -25.84 3.25
CA LYS A 289 -4.99 -26.65 2.80
C LYS A 289 -5.97 -27.01 3.92
N ALA A 290 -5.67 -26.65 5.16
CA ALA A 290 -6.60 -26.82 6.28
C ALA A 290 -7.89 -26.04 6.01
N ASP A 291 -9.00 -26.52 6.60
CA ASP A 291 -10.30 -25.86 6.44
C ASP A 291 -10.37 -24.54 7.22
N GLU A 292 -11.42 -23.73 6.93
CA GLU A 292 -11.60 -22.40 7.54
C GLU A 292 -11.59 -22.46 9.06
N ARG A 293 -12.24 -23.47 9.66
CA ARG A 293 -12.34 -23.59 11.10
C ARG A 293 -10.97 -23.86 11.72
N GLN A 294 -10.24 -24.82 11.18
CA GLN A 294 -8.90 -25.17 11.63
C GLN A 294 -7.91 -24.01 11.51
N MET A 295 -7.93 -23.30 10.38
CA MET A 295 -7.06 -22.14 10.16
C MET A 295 -7.39 -20.98 11.08
N THR A 296 -8.68 -20.72 11.32
CA THR A 296 -9.14 -19.68 12.24
C THR A 296 -8.74 -20.01 13.68
N GLU A 297 -8.99 -21.24 14.15
CA GLU A 297 -8.60 -21.69 15.50
C GLU A 297 -7.08 -21.62 15.70
N ARG A 298 -6.29 -22.03 14.69
CA ARG A 298 -4.83 -21.95 14.69
C ARG A 298 -4.33 -20.51 14.86
N MET A 299 -4.91 -19.56 14.12
CA MET A 299 -4.51 -18.15 14.18
C MET A 299 -4.93 -17.51 15.52
N ILE A 300 -6.16 -17.75 15.97
CA ILE A 300 -6.65 -17.24 17.25
C ILE A 300 -5.77 -17.74 18.41
N ARG A 301 -5.36 -19.02 18.39
CA ARG A 301 -4.47 -19.54 19.44
C ARG A 301 -3.12 -18.81 19.49
N ALA A 302 -2.57 -18.41 18.34
CA ALA A 302 -1.35 -17.60 18.30
C ALA A 302 -1.58 -16.18 18.82
N ILE A 303 -2.73 -15.56 18.51
CA ILE A 303 -3.13 -14.23 19.00
C ILE A 303 -3.17 -14.19 20.54
N HIS A 304 -3.58 -15.28 21.19
CA HIS A 304 -3.63 -15.37 22.65
C HIS A 304 -2.25 -15.55 23.33
N ASN A 305 -1.14 -15.54 22.58
CA ASN A 305 0.19 -15.54 23.20
C ASN A 305 0.58 -14.12 23.64
N ASP A 306 1.00 -14.00 24.90
CA ASP A 306 1.31 -12.72 25.56
C ASP A 306 2.44 -11.91 24.91
N TYR A 307 3.21 -12.50 23.99
CA TYR A 307 4.36 -11.84 23.37
C TYR A 307 4.11 -11.46 21.91
N VAL A 308 3.02 -11.93 21.28
CA VAL A 308 2.74 -11.62 19.87
C VAL A 308 2.32 -10.16 19.72
N SER A 309 3.10 -9.38 18.96
CA SER A 309 2.82 -7.97 18.69
C SER A 309 1.86 -7.81 17.51
N THR A 310 2.10 -8.56 16.42
CA THR A 310 1.30 -8.49 15.19
C THR A 310 1.18 -9.85 14.52
N ILE A 311 0.10 -10.07 13.78
CA ILE A 311 -0.01 -11.18 12.83
C ILE A 311 0.58 -10.74 11.49
N GLY A 312 1.60 -11.45 11.00
CA GLY A 312 2.28 -11.17 9.74
C GLY A 312 1.52 -11.71 8.54
N HIS A 313 1.47 -10.93 7.46
CA HIS A 313 0.78 -11.20 6.19
C HIS A 313 -0.41 -12.17 6.35
N PRO A 314 -1.51 -11.71 6.99
CA PRO A 314 -2.47 -12.56 7.68
C PRO A 314 -3.28 -13.53 6.82
N THR A 315 -3.24 -13.41 5.49
CA THR A 315 -3.97 -14.30 4.60
C THR A 315 -3.06 -15.26 3.83
N GLY A 316 -1.75 -15.04 3.93
CA GLY A 316 -0.72 -15.79 3.21
C GLY A 316 -0.86 -15.70 1.70
N ARG A 317 -1.59 -14.72 1.16
CA ARG A 317 -1.79 -14.58 -0.29
C ARG A 317 -0.48 -14.23 -1.00
N ILE A 318 -0.40 -14.59 -2.28
CA ILE A 318 0.58 -14.07 -3.22
C ILE A 318 -0.20 -13.64 -4.47
N ILE A 319 -0.26 -12.34 -4.73
CA ILE A 319 -1.03 -11.75 -5.83
C ILE A 319 -0.63 -12.41 -7.15
N LEU A 320 -1.63 -12.81 -7.94
CA LEU A 320 -1.50 -13.57 -9.21
C LEU A 320 -0.91 -14.99 -9.09
N ARG A 321 -0.63 -15.51 -7.89
CA ARG A 321 0.00 -16.85 -7.71
C ARG A 321 -0.70 -17.75 -6.69
N ARG A 322 -1.05 -17.24 -5.52
CA ARG A 322 -1.65 -17.99 -4.40
C ARG A 322 -2.81 -17.19 -3.81
N ARG A 323 -4.01 -17.78 -3.80
CA ARG A 323 -5.17 -17.20 -3.11
C ARG A 323 -4.96 -17.23 -1.59
N PRO A 324 -5.63 -16.35 -0.82
CA PRO A 324 -5.78 -16.49 0.62
C PRO A 324 -6.12 -17.93 1.01
N TYR A 325 -5.54 -18.42 2.12
CA TYR A 325 -6.06 -19.64 2.75
C TYR A 325 -7.44 -19.38 3.36
N ALA A 326 -8.22 -20.44 3.59
CA ALA A 326 -9.56 -20.32 4.16
C ALA A 326 -9.44 -19.81 5.61
N LEU A 327 -9.88 -18.57 5.87
CA LEU A 327 -9.75 -17.92 7.17
C LEU A 327 -10.98 -17.05 7.42
N ASN A 328 -11.57 -17.18 8.60
CA ASN A 328 -12.62 -16.27 9.05
C ASN A 328 -11.97 -15.04 9.70
N LEU A 329 -11.75 -14.00 8.88
CA LEU A 329 -11.06 -12.79 9.33
C LEU A 329 -11.83 -12.01 10.40
N ASP A 330 -13.16 -12.05 10.37
CA ASP A 330 -14.01 -11.38 11.37
C ASP A 330 -13.72 -11.90 12.79
N LYS A 331 -13.72 -13.23 12.97
CA LYS A 331 -13.34 -13.87 14.24
C LYS A 331 -11.88 -13.63 14.65
N VAL A 332 -10.99 -13.57 13.67
CA VAL A 332 -9.57 -13.25 13.91
C VAL A 332 -9.43 -11.81 14.39
N PHE A 333 -10.20 -10.87 13.81
CA PHE A 333 -10.22 -9.47 14.23
C PHE A 333 -10.82 -9.31 15.63
N GLU A 334 -11.90 -10.01 15.96
CA GLU A 334 -12.45 -10.04 17.32
C GLU A 334 -11.37 -10.44 18.35
N ALA A 335 -10.70 -11.58 18.12
CA ALA A 335 -9.64 -12.05 19.03
C ALA A 335 -8.45 -11.08 19.11
N ALA A 336 -8.05 -10.49 17.98
CA ALA A 336 -6.93 -9.55 17.92
C ALA A 336 -7.24 -8.24 18.66
N ALA A 337 -8.46 -7.72 18.52
CA ALA A 337 -8.92 -6.54 19.23
C ALA A 337 -8.98 -6.78 20.75
N GLU A 338 -9.49 -7.94 21.18
CA GLU A 338 -9.53 -8.34 22.59
C GLU A 338 -8.13 -8.45 23.23
N GLN A 339 -7.14 -8.93 22.48
CA GLN A 339 -5.77 -9.11 22.97
C GLN A 339 -4.83 -7.92 22.70
N GLY A 340 -5.29 -6.89 22.00
CA GLY A 340 -4.44 -5.79 21.56
C GLY A 340 -3.31 -6.24 20.62
N VAL A 341 -3.56 -7.27 19.81
CA VAL A 341 -2.63 -7.74 18.77
C VAL A 341 -2.92 -7.01 17.46
N MET A 342 -1.88 -6.50 16.83
CA MET A 342 -1.97 -5.78 15.56
C MET A 342 -2.14 -6.73 14.36
N MET A 343 -2.51 -6.15 13.21
CA MET A 343 -2.48 -6.84 11.93
C MET A 343 -1.45 -6.19 11.00
N GLU A 344 -0.68 -7.00 10.31
CA GLU A 344 0.29 -6.49 9.35
C GLU A 344 -0.37 -6.09 8.01
N ILE A 345 0.03 -4.95 7.47
CA ILE A 345 -0.01 -4.61 6.05
C ILE A 345 1.40 -4.81 5.48
N ASN A 346 1.64 -6.00 4.93
CA ASN A 346 2.91 -6.37 4.34
C ASN A 346 3.07 -5.68 2.99
N ALA A 347 4.04 -4.78 2.87
CA ALA A 347 4.21 -3.91 1.72
C ALA A 347 4.94 -4.58 0.54
N PHE A 348 5.33 -5.86 0.64
CA PHE A 348 6.03 -6.52 -0.44
C PHE A 348 5.14 -6.58 -1.71
N PRO A 349 5.64 -6.24 -2.92
CA PRO A 349 4.81 -5.94 -4.08
C PRO A 349 3.87 -7.07 -4.56
N ASN A 350 4.19 -8.32 -4.25
CA ASN A 350 3.37 -9.48 -4.60
C ASN A 350 2.54 -10.03 -3.43
N ARG A 351 2.60 -9.40 -2.25
CA ARG A 351 1.77 -9.73 -1.07
C ARG A 351 0.68 -8.69 -0.87
N LEU A 352 1.08 -7.46 -0.51
CA LEU A 352 0.18 -6.37 -0.08
C LEU A 352 -0.85 -6.84 0.94
N ASP A 353 -0.43 -7.66 1.90
CA ASP A 353 -1.30 -8.45 2.78
C ASP A 353 -1.13 -8.00 4.22
N LEU A 354 -2.12 -7.44 4.90
CA LEU A 354 -3.55 -7.41 4.61
C LEU A 354 -3.93 -6.47 3.46
N ASN A 355 -4.98 -6.81 2.70
CA ASN A 355 -5.50 -5.96 1.63
C ASN A 355 -6.28 -4.74 2.17
N ASP A 356 -6.59 -3.79 1.30
CA ASP A 356 -7.25 -2.53 1.68
C ASP A 356 -8.66 -2.71 2.27
N VAL A 357 -9.46 -3.64 1.72
CA VAL A 357 -10.81 -3.95 2.23
C VAL A 357 -10.72 -4.46 3.66
N ASN A 358 -9.83 -5.40 3.92
CA ASN A 358 -9.69 -6.03 5.21
C ASN A 358 -8.95 -5.12 6.21
N ALA A 359 -8.05 -4.24 5.76
CA ALA A 359 -7.46 -3.21 6.60
C ALA A 359 -8.51 -2.22 7.12
N LYS A 360 -9.46 -1.81 6.26
CA LYS A 360 -10.61 -0.99 6.68
C LYS A 360 -11.47 -1.73 7.71
N ALA A 361 -11.77 -3.01 7.46
CA ALA A 361 -12.52 -3.83 8.40
C ALA A 361 -11.78 -3.94 9.75
N ALA A 362 -10.47 -4.23 9.75
CA ALA A 362 -9.68 -4.32 10.97
C ALA A 362 -9.67 -3.00 11.78
N LYS A 363 -9.61 -1.83 11.10
CA LYS A 363 -9.82 -0.52 11.75
C LYS A 363 -11.20 -0.40 12.41
N GLU A 364 -12.26 -0.91 11.77
CA GLU A 364 -13.62 -0.89 12.33
C GLU A 364 -13.74 -1.77 13.60
N HIS A 365 -12.88 -2.78 13.75
CA HIS A 365 -12.72 -3.55 15.00
C HIS A 365 -11.80 -2.86 16.03
N GLY A 366 -11.26 -1.67 15.74
CA GLY A 366 -10.34 -0.96 16.63
C GLY A 366 -8.91 -1.50 16.63
N ILE A 367 -8.53 -2.30 15.62
CA ILE A 367 -7.21 -2.92 15.52
C ILE A 367 -6.24 -1.93 14.88
N MET A 368 -5.08 -1.76 15.53
CA MET A 368 -3.97 -1.00 14.97
C MET A 368 -3.20 -1.82 13.94
N MET A 369 -2.79 -1.17 12.85
CA MET A 369 -2.01 -1.81 11.79
C MET A 369 -0.51 -1.61 11.99
N SER A 370 0.25 -2.64 11.61
CA SER A 370 1.71 -2.59 11.44
C SER A 370 2.06 -2.66 9.96
N ILE A 371 2.93 -1.80 9.46
CA ILE A 371 3.45 -1.86 8.09
C ILE A 371 4.87 -2.44 8.13
N GLY A 372 5.10 -3.50 7.36
CA GLY A 372 6.39 -4.15 7.21
C GLY A 372 6.67 -4.42 5.74
N THR A 373 7.89 -4.19 5.25
CA THR A 373 8.19 -4.41 3.84
C THR A 373 8.47 -5.85 3.47
N ASP A 374 8.72 -6.74 4.45
CA ASP A 374 9.21 -8.10 4.20
C ASP A 374 10.56 -8.06 3.45
N ALA A 375 11.38 -7.04 3.76
CA ALA A 375 12.60 -6.77 3.00
C ALA A 375 13.66 -7.85 3.25
N HIS A 376 13.92 -8.63 2.22
CA HIS A 376 15.05 -9.59 2.17
C HIS A 376 16.34 -8.99 1.58
N ALA A 377 16.31 -7.72 1.18
CA ALA A 377 17.46 -6.98 0.65
C ALA A 377 17.27 -5.49 0.95
N PRO A 378 18.33 -4.69 1.11
CA PRO A 378 18.20 -3.28 1.47
C PRO A 378 17.25 -2.51 0.53
N ASN A 379 17.33 -2.71 -0.78
CA ASN A 379 16.48 -2.02 -1.75
C ASN A 379 14.99 -2.41 -1.67
N HIS A 380 14.64 -3.54 -1.05
CA HIS A 380 13.22 -3.91 -0.86
C HIS A 380 12.50 -2.99 0.15
N MET A 381 13.24 -2.28 1.00
CA MET A 381 12.66 -1.31 1.93
C MET A 381 11.98 -0.12 1.21
N GLU A 382 12.31 0.11 -0.07
CA GLU A 382 11.66 1.14 -0.89
C GLU A 382 10.18 0.83 -1.17
N PHE A 383 9.74 -0.41 -0.92
CA PHE A 383 8.34 -0.81 -1.08
C PHE A 383 7.41 -0.32 0.02
N LEU A 384 7.93 0.36 1.06
CA LEU A 384 7.12 0.87 2.18
C LEU A 384 5.94 1.73 1.72
N ASN A 385 6.14 2.49 0.64
CA ASN A 385 5.08 3.30 0.02
C ASN A 385 3.87 2.47 -0.47
N LEU A 386 4.06 1.20 -0.83
CA LEU A 386 2.97 0.30 -1.21
C LEU A 386 2.12 -0.08 0.01
N GLY A 387 2.73 -0.24 1.18
CA GLY A 387 2.02 -0.46 2.43
C GLY A 387 1.19 0.76 2.81
N VAL A 388 1.77 1.96 2.70
CA VAL A 388 1.05 3.24 2.91
C VAL A 388 -0.11 3.38 1.93
N ALA A 389 0.08 3.04 0.66
CA ALA A 389 -0.99 3.03 -0.33
C ALA A 389 -2.17 2.11 0.08
N VAL A 390 -1.88 0.92 0.59
CA VAL A 390 -2.92 0.02 1.11
C VAL A 390 -3.61 0.62 2.33
N ALA A 391 -2.85 1.20 3.27
CA ALA A 391 -3.39 1.88 4.45
C ALA A 391 -4.35 3.02 4.07
N ARG A 392 -3.94 3.87 3.12
CA ARG A 392 -4.77 4.97 2.58
C ARG A 392 -6.05 4.46 1.95
N ARG A 393 -5.97 3.41 1.11
CA ARG A 393 -7.14 2.76 0.51
C ARG A 393 -8.05 2.09 1.55
N GLY A 394 -7.47 1.66 2.67
CA GLY A 394 -8.14 1.11 3.84
C GLY A 394 -8.69 2.16 4.81
N TRP A 395 -8.69 3.45 4.44
CA TRP A 395 -9.21 4.56 5.25
C TRP A 395 -8.46 4.76 6.58
N LEU A 396 -7.20 4.32 6.64
CA LEU A 396 -6.40 4.45 7.83
C LEU A 396 -5.87 5.88 7.96
N GLU A 397 -6.02 6.40 9.16
CA GLU A 397 -5.46 7.67 9.63
C GLU A 397 -4.16 7.39 10.38
N PRO A 398 -3.33 8.40 10.67
CA PRO A 398 -2.06 8.18 11.37
C PRO A 398 -2.21 7.41 12.69
N GLY A 399 -3.26 7.70 13.44
CA GLY A 399 -3.55 7.02 14.72
C GLY A 399 -3.89 5.54 14.59
N ASP A 400 -4.18 5.03 13.39
CA ASP A 400 -4.48 3.61 13.14
C ASP A 400 -3.23 2.80 12.76
N VAL A 401 -2.07 3.45 12.58
CA VAL A 401 -0.84 2.82 12.10
C VAL A 401 0.28 3.04 13.10
N ILE A 402 0.76 1.95 13.70
CA ILE A 402 1.79 1.99 14.76
C ILE A 402 3.12 2.60 14.27
N ASN A 403 3.41 2.47 12.97
CA ASN A 403 4.63 3.00 12.34
C ASN A 403 4.73 4.53 12.39
N THR A 404 3.67 5.23 12.78
CA THR A 404 3.67 6.70 12.91
C THR A 404 4.21 7.19 14.24
N LEU A 405 4.41 6.29 15.21
CA LEU A 405 4.91 6.64 16.52
C LEU A 405 6.43 6.84 16.51
N PRO A 406 6.95 7.82 17.27
CA PRO A 406 8.36 7.84 17.65
C PRO A 406 8.76 6.53 18.34
N VAL A 407 10.02 6.10 18.19
CA VAL A 407 10.48 4.80 18.70
C VAL A 407 10.22 4.60 20.20
N ASP A 408 10.36 5.63 21.02
CA ASP A 408 10.09 5.53 22.47
C ASP A 408 8.61 5.35 22.78
N GLU A 409 7.72 5.93 21.97
CA GLU A 409 6.26 5.74 22.10
C GLU A 409 5.84 4.38 21.59
N LEU A 410 6.44 3.91 20.49
CA LEU A 410 6.28 2.56 19.98
C LEU A 410 6.63 1.53 21.08
N LEU A 411 7.83 1.63 21.67
CA LEU A 411 8.28 0.70 22.71
C LEU A 411 7.37 0.72 23.93
N ARG A 412 6.98 1.90 24.42
CA ARG A 412 6.01 2.01 25.53
C ARG A 412 4.65 1.38 25.22
N LYS A 413 4.23 1.37 23.96
CA LYS A 413 2.97 0.75 23.54
C LYS A 413 3.09 -0.77 23.38
N LEU A 414 4.29 -1.28 23.16
CA LEU A 414 4.60 -2.71 23.08
C LEU A 414 4.90 -3.32 24.45
N GLU A 415 5.30 -2.51 25.44
CA GLU A 415 5.38 -2.90 26.85
C GLU A 415 3.98 -3.29 27.36
N ARG A 416 3.80 -4.59 27.64
CA ARG A 416 2.56 -5.18 28.17
C ARG A 416 2.61 -5.31 29.69
#